data_AF-A0A1Y2VHC9-F1
#
_entry.id   AF-A0A1Y2VHC9-F1
#
_cell.length_a   1.000
_cell.length_b   1.000
_cell.length_c   1.000
_cell.angle_alpha   90.00
_cell.angle_beta   90.00
_cell.angle_gamma   90.00
#
_symmetry.space_group_name_H-M   'P 1'
#
loop_
_entity.id
_entity.type
_entity.pdbx_description
1 polymer ?
#
loop_
_entity_poly.entity_id
_entity_poly.type
_entity_poly.pdbx_seq_one_letter_code
_entity_poly.pdbx_strand_id
1 'polypeptide(L)'
;MSALWLLICYIFVANVQARYMVACKNTNDHAKITNAVNEASQWALNAISAIQNLNHDTTKAAFNPLFQSSDVQTLTMLYTGVRDIASNSIEVKIYCKEDHVKWSDKYGGWADMDYTYRDNRGVTQRITNYYIDRSSSSRSDRSPGSKGSYTTIGYRMNISPGLVADCSNQAHIYVNPTRVNPPPNTPYDHRSLDLVRREGLKSGYTALDTLKPLAETIFHELMHVLGGHVDINTGRQRITDGPNKDTYKYAKCVALNANRSPHSTKPTEVAECPMILAKALYLSTIKGKPVFWSKGAVNRDTGKP
;
A
#
# COMPACT_ATOMS: atom_id res chain seq x y z
N MET A 1 -27.76 -53.02 -10.23
CA MET A 1 -28.17 -51.60 -10.44
C MET A 1 -28.82 -51.14 -9.15
N SER A 2 -28.49 -50.06 -8.45
CA SER A 2 -27.42 -49.05 -8.49
C SER A 2 -27.58 -48.29 -7.17
N ALA A 3 -26.63 -48.37 -6.24
CA ALA A 3 -26.65 -47.60 -5.00
C ALA A 3 -25.21 -47.39 -4.53
N LEU A 4 -24.40 -46.66 -5.30
CA LEU A 4 -23.05 -46.30 -4.87
C LEU A 4 -22.41 -45.17 -5.69
N TRP A 5 -23.03 -43.98 -5.78
CA TRP A 5 -22.35 -42.80 -6.36
C TRP A 5 -22.84 -41.47 -5.76
N LEU A 6 -22.92 -41.36 -4.43
CA LEU A 6 -23.23 -40.12 -3.74
C LEU A 6 -22.43 -40.02 -2.43
N LEU A 7 -21.12 -39.84 -2.56
CA LEU A 7 -20.15 -39.37 -1.53
C LEU A 7 -18.77 -39.55 -2.20
N ILE A 8 -17.96 -38.55 -2.55
CA ILE A 8 -17.27 -37.61 -1.68
C ILE A 8 -16.71 -36.52 -2.62
N CYS A 9 -17.35 -35.36 -2.66
CA CYS A 9 -16.64 -34.10 -2.90
C CYS A 9 -16.44 -33.46 -1.52
N TYR A 10 -15.63 -34.11 -0.68
CA TYR A 10 -14.94 -33.36 0.38
C TYR A 10 -13.99 -32.44 -0.36
N ILE A 11 -14.46 -31.24 -0.65
CA ILE A 11 -13.60 -30.11 -0.96
C ILE A 11 -12.72 -29.99 0.28
N PHE A 12 -11.48 -30.49 0.19
CA PHE A 12 -10.39 -29.94 0.98
C PHE A 12 -10.32 -28.47 0.58
N VAL A 13 -11.15 -27.63 1.23
CA VAL A 13 -10.80 -26.24 1.41
C VAL A 13 -9.60 -26.34 2.33
N ALA A 14 -8.41 -26.49 1.74
CA ALA A 14 -7.20 -26.08 2.43
C ALA A 14 -7.54 -24.68 2.91
N ASN A 15 -7.61 -24.49 4.23
CA ASN A 15 -7.71 -23.18 4.83
C ASN A 15 -6.42 -22.47 4.43
N VAL A 16 -6.40 -21.89 3.24
CA VAL A 16 -5.37 -20.96 2.82
C VAL A 16 -5.62 -19.78 3.73
N GLN A 17 -4.90 -19.77 4.87
CA GLN A 17 -4.90 -18.63 5.76
C GLN A 17 -4.54 -17.42 4.91
N ALA A 18 -5.41 -16.41 4.96
CA ALA A 18 -5.14 -15.16 4.29
C ALA A 18 -3.75 -14.69 4.70
N ARG A 19 -2.92 -14.37 3.69
CA ARG A 19 -1.55 -13.92 3.87
C ARG A 19 -1.48 -12.46 4.30
N TYR A 20 -2.61 -11.82 4.59
CA TYR A 20 -2.64 -10.61 5.41
C TYR A 20 -3.53 -10.80 6.63
N MET A 21 -3.20 -10.06 7.70
CA MET A 21 -3.96 -10.03 8.94
C MET A 21 -4.11 -8.59 9.44
N VAL A 22 -5.29 -8.27 9.97
CA VAL A 22 -5.60 -6.98 10.59
C VAL A 22 -5.61 -7.11 12.11
N ALA A 23 -4.59 -6.54 12.77
CA ALA A 23 -4.39 -6.54 14.20
C ALA A 23 -4.94 -5.24 14.83
N CYS A 24 -6.24 -5.24 15.09
CA CYS A 24 -6.94 -4.12 15.72
C CYS A 24 -7.77 -4.64 16.90
N LYS A 25 -7.62 -4.03 18.09
CA LYS A 25 -8.41 -4.41 19.28
C LYS A 25 -9.88 -4.02 19.14
N ASN A 26 -10.15 -2.91 18.47
CA ASN A 26 -11.50 -2.42 18.21
C ASN A 26 -12.05 -3.09 16.94
N THR A 27 -13.23 -3.71 17.05
CA THR A 27 -13.89 -4.43 15.94
C THR A 27 -14.31 -3.51 14.80
N ASN A 28 -14.69 -2.26 15.09
CA ASN A 28 -15.03 -1.27 14.06
C ASN A 28 -13.79 -0.84 13.29
N ASP A 29 -12.66 -0.60 13.98
CA ASP A 29 -11.40 -0.25 13.30
C ASP A 29 -10.88 -1.41 12.46
N HIS A 30 -11.00 -2.65 12.96
CA HIS A 30 -10.71 -3.85 12.18
C HIS A 30 -11.54 -3.87 10.89
N ALA A 31 -12.86 -3.71 10.98
CA ALA A 31 -13.74 -3.71 9.81
C ALA A 31 -13.40 -2.59 8.81
N LYS A 32 -13.08 -1.38 9.29
CA LYS A 32 -12.67 -0.26 8.43
C LYS A 32 -11.39 -0.56 7.65
N ILE A 33 -10.38 -1.11 8.31
CA ILE A 33 -9.12 -1.49 7.66
C ILE A 33 -9.34 -2.62 6.66
N THR A 34 -10.09 -3.67 7.04
CA THR A 34 -10.43 -4.77 6.13
C THR A 34 -11.18 -4.28 4.89
N ASN A 35 -12.14 -3.36 5.07
CA ASN A 35 -12.84 -2.74 3.94
C ASN A 35 -11.91 -1.88 3.08
N ALA A 36 -10.96 -1.16 3.68
CA ALA A 36 -9.97 -0.37 2.95
C ALA A 36 -8.98 -1.24 2.16
N VAL A 37 -8.59 -2.41 2.69
CA VAL A 37 -7.81 -3.42 1.94
C VAL A 37 -8.60 -3.91 0.73
N ASN A 38 -9.87 -4.31 0.94
CA ASN A 38 -10.73 -4.77 -0.15
C ASN A 38 -10.93 -3.69 -1.22
N GLU A 39 -11.16 -2.45 -0.82
CA GLU A 39 -11.29 -1.31 -1.74
C GLU A 39 -9.98 -1.07 -2.52
N ALA A 40 -8.82 -1.10 -1.87
CA ALA A 40 -7.52 -1.00 -2.54
C ALA A 40 -7.31 -2.12 -3.57
N SER A 41 -7.68 -3.37 -3.25
CA SER A 41 -7.65 -4.49 -4.20
C SER A 41 -8.59 -4.28 -5.40
N GLN A 42 -9.75 -3.65 -5.20
CA GLN A 42 -10.66 -3.30 -6.31
C GLN A 42 -10.09 -2.19 -7.20
N TRP A 43 -9.42 -1.18 -6.64
CA TRP A 43 -8.74 -0.17 -7.44
C TRP A 43 -7.63 -0.79 -8.28
N ALA A 44 -6.84 -1.68 -7.68
CA ALA A 44 -5.77 -2.39 -8.36
C ALA A 44 -6.30 -3.27 -9.51
N LEU A 45 -7.38 -4.01 -9.27
CA LEU A 45 -8.07 -4.79 -10.31
C LEU A 45 -8.54 -3.91 -11.48
N ASN A 46 -9.18 -2.78 -11.17
CA ASN A 46 -9.62 -1.83 -12.19
C ASN A 46 -8.45 -1.22 -12.96
N ALA A 47 -7.37 -0.89 -12.25
CA ALA A 47 -6.16 -0.33 -12.86
C ALA A 47 -5.51 -1.31 -13.84
N ILE A 48 -5.38 -2.60 -13.48
CA ILE A 48 -4.87 -3.66 -14.38
C ILE A 48 -5.69 -3.70 -15.67
N SER A 49 -7.02 -3.71 -15.56
CA SER A 49 -7.90 -3.75 -16.74
C SER A 49 -7.77 -2.49 -17.59
N ALA A 50 -7.69 -1.30 -16.96
CA ALA A 50 -7.60 -0.05 -17.68
C ALA A 50 -6.26 0.13 -18.42
N ILE A 51 -5.13 -0.20 -17.79
CA ILE A 51 -3.80 -0.02 -18.41
C ILE A 51 -3.51 -0.97 -19.58
N GLN A 52 -4.33 -2.02 -19.77
CA GLN A 52 -4.30 -2.85 -20.98
C GLN A 52 -4.78 -2.09 -22.22
N ASN A 53 -5.58 -1.03 -22.06
CA ASN A 53 -6.04 -0.18 -23.15
C ASN A 53 -5.70 1.30 -22.89
N LEU A 54 -4.43 1.65 -23.11
CA LEU A 54 -3.94 3.03 -22.96
C LEU A 54 -4.53 4.02 -23.97
N ASN A 55 -5.20 3.53 -25.02
CA ASN A 55 -5.85 4.38 -26.02
C ASN A 55 -7.24 4.84 -25.60
N HIS A 56 -7.84 4.24 -24.56
CA HIS A 56 -9.12 4.71 -24.03
C HIS A 56 -8.95 6.10 -23.41
N ASP A 57 -9.80 7.07 -23.77
CA ASP A 57 -9.54 8.48 -23.48
C ASP A 57 -9.38 8.80 -21.98
N THR A 58 -10.20 8.19 -21.12
CA THR A 58 -10.10 8.40 -19.67
C THR A 58 -8.85 7.72 -19.09
N THR A 59 -8.45 6.56 -19.61
CA THR A 59 -7.20 5.88 -19.23
C THR A 59 -6.01 6.74 -19.64
N LYS A 60 -5.98 7.19 -20.90
CA LYS A 60 -4.94 8.06 -21.44
C LYS A 60 -4.78 9.35 -20.62
N ALA A 61 -5.90 9.97 -20.26
CA ALA A 61 -5.92 11.17 -19.43
C ALA A 61 -5.30 10.93 -18.04
N ALA A 62 -5.58 9.79 -17.40
CA ALA A 62 -5.00 9.47 -16.10
C ALA A 62 -3.54 9.00 -16.19
N PHE A 63 -3.19 8.22 -17.22
CA PHE A 63 -1.90 7.54 -17.34
C PHE A 63 -0.77 8.44 -17.82
N ASN A 64 -0.95 9.13 -18.95
CA ASN A 64 0.12 9.84 -19.65
C ASN A 64 0.85 10.89 -18.80
N PRO A 65 0.19 11.66 -17.91
CA PRO A 65 0.88 12.60 -17.06
C PRO A 65 1.85 11.91 -16.08
N LEU A 66 1.52 10.69 -15.63
CA LEU A 66 2.20 10.02 -14.52
C LEU A 66 3.22 8.97 -14.97
N PHE A 67 3.01 8.31 -16.11
CA PHE A 67 3.81 7.17 -16.54
C PHE A 67 4.06 7.12 -18.05
N GLN A 68 5.01 6.28 -18.45
CA GLN A 68 5.31 5.92 -19.83
C GLN A 68 4.84 4.49 -20.12
N SER A 69 4.59 4.15 -21.38
CA SER A 69 4.15 2.80 -21.78
C SER A 69 5.11 1.69 -21.33
N SER A 70 6.40 1.99 -21.21
CA SER A 70 7.42 1.08 -20.67
C SER A 70 7.23 0.71 -19.20
N ASP A 71 6.42 1.44 -18.43
CA ASP A 71 6.14 1.16 -17.02
C ASP A 71 5.01 0.15 -16.81
N VAL A 72 4.22 -0.16 -17.85
CA VAL A 72 2.99 -0.96 -17.73
C VAL A 72 3.26 -2.32 -17.09
N GLN A 73 4.36 -2.98 -17.42
CA GLN A 73 4.72 -4.27 -16.83
C GLN A 73 4.93 -4.16 -15.32
N THR A 74 5.72 -3.18 -14.87
CA THR A 74 5.98 -2.94 -13.44
C THR A 74 4.69 -2.58 -12.70
N LEU A 75 3.87 -1.69 -13.28
CA LEU A 75 2.57 -1.32 -12.69
C LEU A 75 1.62 -2.53 -12.59
N THR A 76 1.57 -3.38 -13.63
CA THR A 76 0.75 -4.60 -13.63
C THR A 76 1.18 -5.54 -12.51
N MET A 77 2.50 -5.72 -12.30
CA MET A 77 3.02 -6.53 -11.19
C MET A 77 2.61 -5.96 -9.82
N LEU A 78 2.80 -4.65 -9.61
CA LEU A 78 2.45 -3.99 -8.34
C LEU A 78 0.95 -4.09 -8.05
N TYR A 79 0.11 -3.79 -9.04
CA TYR A 79 -1.35 -3.89 -8.88
C TYR A 79 -1.82 -5.33 -8.68
N THR A 80 -1.20 -6.30 -9.34
CA THR A 80 -1.49 -7.72 -9.10
C THR A 80 -1.17 -8.09 -7.66
N GLY A 81 -0.04 -7.61 -7.13
CA GLY A 81 0.32 -7.81 -5.73
C GLY A 81 -0.70 -7.23 -4.73
N VAL A 82 -1.28 -6.06 -5.01
CA VAL A 82 -2.34 -5.45 -4.16
C VAL A 82 -3.66 -6.20 -4.30
N ARG A 83 -4.04 -6.57 -5.52
CA ARG A 83 -5.26 -7.36 -5.80
C ARG A 83 -5.22 -8.68 -5.03
N ASP A 84 -4.08 -9.36 -5.06
CA ASP A 84 -3.89 -10.70 -4.54
C ASP A 84 -3.22 -10.72 -3.16
N ILE A 85 -3.31 -9.62 -2.39
CA ILE A 85 -2.60 -9.51 -1.10
C ILE A 85 -2.98 -10.62 -0.11
N ALA A 86 -4.20 -11.14 -0.20
CA ALA A 86 -4.68 -12.28 0.60
C ALA A 86 -3.99 -13.61 0.27
N SER A 87 -3.43 -13.76 -0.93
CA SER A 87 -2.76 -14.97 -1.40
C SER A 87 -1.29 -14.74 -1.76
N ASN A 88 -0.74 -13.58 -1.40
CA ASN A 88 0.62 -13.21 -1.73
C ASN A 88 1.63 -14.06 -0.94
N SER A 89 2.85 -14.19 -1.46
CA SER A 89 3.94 -14.90 -0.78
C SER A 89 4.42 -14.14 0.46
N ILE A 90 4.25 -12.81 0.49
CA ILE A 90 4.56 -11.98 1.66
C ILE A 90 3.38 -11.96 2.63
N GLU A 91 3.67 -12.25 3.89
CA GLU A 91 2.75 -12.15 5.01
C GLU A 91 2.69 -10.70 5.50
N VAL A 92 1.52 -10.06 5.40
CA VAL A 92 1.34 -8.66 5.78
C VAL A 92 0.50 -8.52 7.04
N LYS A 93 1.06 -7.93 8.08
CA LYS A 93 0.31 -7.62 9.30
C LYS A 93 0.03 -6.12 9.42
N ILE A 94 -1.24 -5.75 9.47
CA ILE A 94 -1.70 -4.36 9.52
C ILE A 94 -2.16 -4.03 10.94
N TYR A 95 -1.53 -3.06 11.58
CA TYR A 95 -1.77 -2.68 12.96
C TYR A 95 -2.55 -1.36 13.07
N CYS A 96 -3.60 -1.35 13.90
CA CYS A 96 -4.28 -0.11 14.30
C CYS A 96 -3.64 0.57 15.53
N LYS A 97 -2.72 -0.13 16.21
CA LYS A 97 -2.01 0.38 17.39
C LYS A 97 -0.52 0.15 17.24
N GLU A 98 0.25 1.16 17.65
CA GLU A 98 1.71 1.11 17.60
C GLU A 98 2.26 0.44 18.87
N ASP A 99 1.97 -0.85 19.05
CA ASP A 99 2.47 -1.66 20.17
C ASP A 99 3.50 -2.74 19.76
N HIS A 100 3.72 -2.89 18.44
CA HIS A 100 4.72 -3.80 17.87
C HIS A 100 6.11 -3.18 17.78
N VAL A 101 6.26 -1.86 17.89
CA VAL A 101 7.56 -1.17 17.84
C VAL A 101 7.99 -0.64 19.20
N LYS A 102 9.30 -0.70 19.49
CA LYS A 102 9.90 -0.21 20.74
C LYS A 102 11.22 0.50 20.48
N TRP A 103 11.53 1.51 21.29
CA TRP A 103 12.84 2.13 21.28
C TRP A 103 13.90 1.13 21.77
N SER A 104 15.05 1.08 21.10
CA SER A 104 16.19 0.26 21.46
C SER A 104 17.42 1.13 21.73
N ASP A 105 17.80 1.24 23.00
CA ASP A 105 18.98 2.00 23.42
C ASP A 105 20.29 1.46 22.82
N LYS A 106 20.36 0.14 22.62
CA LYS A 106 21.51 -0.54 22.00
C LYS A 106 21.83 0.00 20.60
N TYR A 107 20.79 0.34 19.83
CA TYR A 107 20.92 0.78 18.45
C TYR A 107 20.60 2.27 18.25
N GLY A 108 20.19 2.96 19.33
CA GLY A 108 19.77 4.36 19.27
C GLY A 108 18.63 4.60 18.28
N GLY A 109 17.63 3.71 18.22
CA GLY A 109 16.53 3.80 17.26
C GLY A 109 15.35 2.87 17.54
N TRP A 110 14.32 2.93 16.70
CA TRP A 110 13.11 2.13 16.82
C TRP A 110 13.29 0.74 16.21
N ALA A 111 12.79 -0.27 16.93
CA ALA A 111 12.83 -1.67 16.52
C ALA A 111 11.42 -2.27 16.46
N ASP A 112 11.17 -3.06 15.42
CA ASP A 112 9.98 -3.88 15.27
C ASP A 112 10.18 -5.20 16.02
N MET A 113 9.24 -5.53 16.90
CA MET A 113 9.37 -6.66 17.83
C MET A 113 8.55 -7.88 17.42
N ASP A 114 7.82 -7.80 16.30
CA ASP A 114 6.86 -8.84 15.92
C ASP A 114 7.34 -9.72 14.77
N TYR A 115 8.49 -9.42 14.15
CA TYR A 115 9.08 -10.30 13.15
C TYR A 115 9.48 -11.63 13.76
N THR A 116 9.27 -12.69 12.99
CA THR A 116 9.67 -14.05 13.38
C THR A 116 10.55 -14.71 12.33
N TYR A 117 11.30 -15.73 12.73
CA TYR A 117 12.04 -16.60 11.82
C TYR A 117 11.99 -18.05 12.35
N ARG A 118 12.27 -19.03 11.50
CA ARG A 118 12.45 -20.42 11.93
C ARG A 118 13.93 -20.69 12.16
N ASP A 119 14.29 -21.18 13.34
CA ASP A 119 15.66 -21.62 13.63
C ASP A 119 16.00 -22.93 12.92
N ASN A 120 17.26 -23.39 13.03
CA ASN A 120 17.73 -24.63 12.40
C ASN A 120 17.01 -25.90 12.91
N ARG A 121 16.21 -25.80 13.99
CA ARG A 121 15.37 -26.88 14.52
C ARG A 121 13.92 -26.77 14.04
N GLY A 122 13.62 -25.79 13.17
CA GLY A 122 12.27 -25.49 12.67
C GLY A 122 11.39 -24.73 13.66
N VAL A 123 11.92 -24.31 14.81
CA VAL A 123 11.17 -23.62 15.86
C VAL A 123 11.04 -22.14 15.52
N THR A 124 9.83 -21.60 15.59
CA THR A 124 9.58 -20.17 15.40
C THR A 124 10.17 -19.38 16.56
N GLN A 125 11.06 -18.44 16.23
CA GLN A 125 11.70 -17.50 17.14
C GLN A 125 11.27 -16.08 16.80
N ARG A 126 11.19 -15.21 17.81
CA ARG A 126 10.96 -13.78 17.61
C ARG A 126 12.28 -13.06 17.40
N ILE A 127 12.29 -12.10 16.48
CA ILE A 127 13.39 -11.17 16.31
C ILE A 127 13.21 -10.04 17.32
N THR A 128 14.18 -9.86 18.21
CA THR A 128 14.15 -8.78 19.21
C THR A 128 14.94 -7.54 18.79
N ASN A 129 15.59 -7.59 17.62
CA ASN A 129 16.57 -6.60 17.16
C ASN A 129 16.27 -6.12 15.72
N TYR A 130 15.01 -6.11 15.28
CA TYR A 130 14.66 -5.73 13.91
C TYR A 130 14.58 -4.21 13.79
N TYR A 131 15.48 -3.57 13.05
CA TYR A 131 15.68 -2.13 13.13
C TYR A 131 14.98 -1.37 11.99
N ILE A 132 14.23 -0.30 12.33
CA ILE A 132 13.35 0.41 11.39
C ILE A 132 14.01 1.67 10.78
N ASP A 133 14.82 2.42 11.53
CA ASP A 133 15.32 3.73 11.07
C ASP A 133 16.66 4.15 11.68
N ARG A 134 17.64 4.49 10.82
CA ARG A 134 18.96 5.09 11.14
C ARG A 134 18.88 6.62 11.08
N SER A 135 18.01 7.24 11.85
CA SER A 135 17.99 8.69 12.01
C SER A 135 18.79 9.07 13.26
N SER A 136 20.06 9.41 13.04
CA SER A 136 21.12 9.60 14.05
C SER A 136 21.10 10.93 14.79
N SER A 137 19.95 11.58 14.96
CA SER A 137 19.90 12.81 15.74
C SER A 137 18.67 12.85 16.65
N SER A 138 18.96 12.79 17.96
CA SER A 138 18.06 12.82 19.11
C SER A 138 17.29 11.53 19.38
N ARG A 139 17.29 11.13 20.67
CA ARG A 139 16.24 10.31 21.28
C ARG A 139 14.89 10.85 20.80
N SER A 140 14.27 10.28 19.77
CA SER A 140 13.04 10.86 19.25
C SER A 140 11.89 10.43 20.15
N ASP A 141 11.34 11.39 20.88
CA ASP A 141 10.11 11.38 21.67
C ASP A 141 8.86 10.89 20.90
N ARG A 142 9.03 10.45 19.66
CA ARG A 142 7.97 10.14 18.72
C ARG A 142 8.29 8.86 17.99
N SER A 143 7.42 7.88 18.18
CA SER A 143 7.40 6.63 17.43
C SER A 143 7.23 6.90 15.92
N PRO A 144 7.68 5.99 15.04
CA PRO A 144 7.57 6.16 13.58
C PRO A 144 6.14 6.49 13.12
N GLY A 145 5.14 5.94 13.77
CA GLY A 145 3.72 6.14 13.51
C GLY A 145 3.10 7.42 14.08
N SER A 146 3.85 8.23 14.82
CA SER A 146 3.37 9.47 15.44
C SER A 146 2.77 10.49 14.45
N LYS A 147 3.16 10.44 13.17
CA LYS A 147 2.70 11.38 12.12
C LYS A 147 1.78 10.76 11.06
N GLY A 148 1.53 9.45 11.09
CA GLY A 148 0.77 8.78 10.03
C GLY A 148 0.96 7.27 10.01
N SER A 149 0.90 6.68 8.83
CA SER A 149 1.21 5.27 8.62
C SER A 149 2.69 5.07 8.32
N TYR A 150 3.17 3.85 8.44
CA TYR A 150 4.46 3.43 7.92
C TYR A 150 4.44 1.93 7.60
N THR A 151 5.40 1.53 6.78
CA THR A 151 5.66 0.13 6.45
C THR A 151 7.07 -0.27 6.87
N THR A 152 7.20 -1.42 7.52
CA THR A 152 8.46 -2.15 7.66
C THR A 152 8.36 -3.40 6.80
N ILE A 153 9.47 -3.77 6.16
CA ILE A 153 9.57 -4.98 5.33
C ILE A 153 10.70 -5.81 5.90
N GLY A 154 10.45 -7.10 6.11
CA GLY A 154 11.39 -8.11 6.56
C GLY A 154 12.58 -8.29 5.63
N TYR A 155 13.77 -8.50 6.17
CA TYR A 155 14.99 -8.83 5.42
C TYR A 155 15.80 -9.93 6.13
N ARG A 156 16.78 -10.51 5.43
CA ARG A 156 17.68 -11.53 6.00
C ARG A 156 18.77 -10.90 6.85
N MET A 157 18.92 -11.39 8.07
CA MET A 157 19.89 -10.83 9.02
C MET A 157 20.70 -11.91 9.72
N ASN A 158 22.02 -11.72 9.75
CA ASN A 158 22.94 -12.53 10.55
C ASN A 158 22.77 -12.17 12.03
N ILE A 159 22.29 -13.10 12.84
CA ILE A 159 22.09 -12.86 14.29
C ILE A 159 23.26 -13.40 15.11
N SER A 160 23.87 -14.49 14.64
CA SER A 160 25.10 -15.06 15.19
C SER A 160 25.89 -15.75 14.08
N PRO A 161 27.19 -16.06 14.28
CA PRO A 161 27.96 -16.83 13.29
C PRO A 161 27.23 -18.12 12.89
N GLY A 162 26.97 -18.28 11.59
CA GLY A 162 26.26 -19.45 11.05
C GLY A 162 24.74 -19.47 11.24
N LEU A 163 24.11 -18.41 11.77
CA LEU A 163 22.66 -18.31 11.95
C LEU A 163 22.10 -17.06 11.27
N VAL A 164 21.22 -17.29 10.30
CA VAL A 164 20.49 -16.25 9.57
C VAL A 164 19.02 -16.28 10.00
N ALA A 165 18.52 -15.17 10.53
CA ALA A 165 17.07 -14.94 10.58
C ALA A 165 16.61 -14.54 9.19
N ASP A 166 15.81 -15.39 8.56
CA ASP A 166 15.09 -15.04 7.36
C ASP A 166 13.65 -14.65 7.72
N CYS A 167 13.37 -13.36 7.59
CA CYS A 167 12.02 -12.81 7.73
C CYS A 167 11.58 -12.08 6.46
N SER A 168 12.25 -12.31 5.32
CA SER A 168 11.99 -11.58 4.07
C SER A 168 10.60 -11.77 3.47
N ASN A 169 9.84 -12.73 4.02
CA ASN A 169 8.47 -13.03 3.65
C ASN A 169 7.46 -12.37 4.59
N GLN A 170 7.85 -11.45 5.45
CA GLN A 170 6.97 -10.72 6.37
C GLN A 170 7.06 -9.22 6.09
N ALA A 171 5.95 -8.51 6.27
CA ALA A 171 5.92 -7.05 6.30
C ALA A 171 4.86 -6.57 7.30
N HIS A 172 5.13 -5.44 7.94
CA HIS A 172 4.21 -4.82 8.88
C HIS A 172 3.82 -3.43 8.40
N ILE A 173 2.53 -3.13 8.49
CA ILE A 173 1.97 -1.82 8.19
C ILE A 173 1.34 -1.30 9.46
N TYR A 174 1.76 -0.13 9.92
CA TYR A 174 1.03 0.60 10.94
C TYR A 174 0.13 1.64 10.30
N VAL A 175 -1.09 1.78 10.79
CA VAL A 175 -2.03 2.83 10.39
C VAL A 175 -2.42 3.63 11.61
N ASN A 176 -2.06 4.92 11.62
CA ASN A 176 -2.42 5.83 12.71
C ASN A 176 -3.94 5.91 12.90
N PRO A 177 -4.45 5.91 14.15
CA PRO A 177 -5.87 6.04 14.43
C PRO A 177 -6.56 7.23 13.75
N THR A 178 -5.85 8.35 13.53
CA THR A 178 -6.38 9.53 12.82
C THR A 178 -6.54 9.31 11.31
N ARG A 179 -5.95 8.25 10.73
CA ARG A 179 -6.26 7.81 9.36
C ARG A 179 -7.50 6.92 9.33
N VAL A 180 -7.66 6.06 10.32
CA VAL A 180 -8.83 5.16 10.47
C VAL A 180 -10.10 5.95 10.81
N ASN A 181 -9.94 6.92 11.70
CA ASN A 181 -10.97 7.79 12.24
C ASN A 181 -10.51 9.24 12.10
N PRO A 182 -10.58 9.81 10.88
CA PRO A 182 -10.15 11.19 10.66
C PRO A 182 -10.97 12.14 11.52
N PRO A 183 -10.32 13.18 12.10
CA PRO A 183 -11.03 14.20 12.84
C PRO A 183 -12.05 14.91 11.91
N PRO A 184 -13.11 15.51 12.48
CA PRO A 184 -14.01 16.34 11.69
C PRO A 184 -13.28 17.55 11.08
N ASN A 185 -13.83 18.10 9.99
CA ASN A 185 -13.35 19.34 9.35
C ASN A 185 -11.92 19.29 8.79
N THR A 186 -11.47 18.13 8.34
CA THR A 186 -10.23 18.04 7.55
C THR A 186 -10.42 18.69 6.17
N PRO A 187 -9.34 19.12 5.51
CA PRO A 187 -9.39 19.63 4.14
C PRO A 187 -9.58 18.50 3.10
N TYR A 188 -10.04 17.30 3.52
CA TYR A 188 -10.12 16.12 2.67
C TYR A 188 -11.51 15.46 2.69
N ASP A 189 -11.89 14.85 1.56
CA ASP A 189 -13.05 13.95 1.48
C ASP A 189 -12.59 12.52 1.81
N HIS A 190 -13.00 12.02 2.98
CA HIS A 190 -12.61 10.71 3.49
C HIS A 190 -13.58 9.58 3.11
N ARG A 191 -14.61 9.86 2.30
CA ARG A 191 -15.49 8.82 1.76
C ARG A 191 -14.70 7.81 0.93
N SER A 192 -15.15 6.55 0.92
CA SER A 192 -14.65 5.56 -0.04
C SER A 192 -14.84 6.08 -1.46
N LEU A 193 -13.95 5.69 -2.38
CA LEU A 193 -14.08 6.06 -3.78
C LEU A 193 -15.28 5.38 -4.44
N ASP A 194 -15.74 4.22 -3.96
CA ASP A 194 -17.02 3.66 -4.41
C ASP A 194 -18.17 4.67 -4.17
N LEU A 195 -18.20 5.25 -2.98
CA LEU A 195 -19.21 6.25 -2.63
C LEU A 195 -19.03 7.53 -3.46
N VAL A 196 -17.79 7.98 -3.68
CA VAL A 196 -17.50 9.10 -4.60
C VAL A 196 -17.98 8.80 -6.02
N ARG A 197 -17.76 7.60 -6.55
CA ARG A 197 -18.22 7.18 -7.88
C ARG A 197 -19.72 7.18 -7.98
N ARG A 198 -20.43 6.73 -6.95
CA ARG A 198 -21.90 6.63 -6.94
C ARG A 198 -22.58 7.98 -6.72
N GLU A 199 -22.10 8.77 -5.77
CA GLU A 199 -22.76 10.01 -5.33
C GLU A 199 -22.23 11.26 -6.04
N GLY A 200 -21.00 11.20 -6.55
CA GLY A 200 -20.30 12.35 -7.12
C GLY A 200 -19.29 13.00 -6.18
N LEU A 201 -18.48 13.89 -6.75
CA LEU A 201 -17.54 14.73 -6.02
C LEU A 201 -18.30 15.81 -5.23
N LYS A 202 -17.83 16.12 -4.02
CA LYS A 202 -18.36 17.23 -3.22
C LYS A 202 -17.75 18.57 -3.67
N SER A 203 -18.44 19.67 -3.38
CA SER A 203 -17.88 21.02 -3.58
C SER A 203 -16.57 21.16 -2.81
N GLY A 204 -15.52 21.70 -3.45
CA GLY A 204 -14.18 21.85 -2.85
C GLY A 204 -13.30 20.59 -2.84
N TYR A 205 -13.85 19.42 -3.20
CA TYR A 205 -13.14 18.14 -3.19
C TYR A 205 -13.06 17.53 -4.59
N THR A 206 -12.45 18.27 -5.52
CA THR A 206 -12.42 17.95 -6.95
C THR A 206 -11.03 17.62 -7.49
N ALA A 207 -10.05 17.45 -6.59
CA ALA A 207 -8.70 17.03 -6.92
C ALA A 207 -8.43 15.64 -6.35
N LEU A 208 -7.62 14.84 -7.05
CA LEU A 208 -7.15 13.56 -6.54
C LEU A 208 -6.46 13.74 -5.19
N ASP A 209 -5.73 14.84 -4.98
CA ASP A 209 -5.05 15.13 -3.72
C ASP A 209 -6.01 15.49 -2.56
N THR A 210 -7.28 15.83 -2.84
CA THR A 210 -8.26 16.19 -1.81
C THR A 210 -9.22 15.06 -1.45
N LEU A 211 -9.30 14.00 -2.25
CA LEU A 211 -9.96 12.75 -1.87
C LEU A 211 -8.95 11.96 -1.03
N LYS A 212 -9.23 11.58 0.22
CA LYS A 212 -8.28 10.81 1.07
C LYS A 212 -9.00 9.69 1.82
N PRO A 213 -9.60 8.71 1.11
CA PRO A 213 -10.15 7.50 1.74
C PRO A 213 -9.06 6.72 2.49
N LEU A 214 -9.46 5.90 3.47
CA LEU A 214 -8.53 5.01 4.17
C LEU A 214 -7.80 4.04 3.22
N ALA A 215 -8.48 3.60 2.16
CA ALA A 215 -7.90 2.73 1.12
C ALA A 215 -6.70 3.35 0.43
N GLU A 216 -6.60 4.67 0.34
CA GLU A 216 -5.41 5.35 -0.20
C GLU A 216 -4.18 5.08 0.65
N THR A 217 -4.31 5.22 1.97
CA THR A 217 -3.23 4.92 2.91
C THR A 217 -2.82 3.45 2.79
N ILE A 218 -3.78 2.52 2.79
CA ILE A 218 -3.48 1.10 2.65
C ILE A 218 -2.77 0.80 1.32
N PHE A 219 -3.24 1.34 0.21
CA PHE A 219 -2.63 1.13 -1.10
C PHE A 219 -1.20 1.65 -1.13
N HIS A 220 -0.95 2.86 -0.62
CA HIS A 220 0.38 3.46 -0.52
C HIS A 220 1.33 2.55 0.25
N GLU A 221 0.95 2.11 1.45
CA GLU A 221 1.79 1.25 2.28
C GLU A 221 2.08 -0.11 1.60
N LEU A 222 1.09 -0.68 0.92
CA LEU A 222 1.28 -1.90 0.12
C LEU A 222 2.26 -1.71 -1.04
N MET A 223 2.43 -0.51 -1.59
CA MET A 223 3.48 -0.28 -2.61
C MET A 223 4.88 -0.47 -2.03
N HIS A 224 5.13 -0.07 -0.78
CA HIS A 224 6.41 -0.37 -0.13
C HIS A 224 6.60 -1.88 -0.02
N VAL A 225 5.61 -2.59 0.54
CA VAL A 225 5.64 -4.05 0.71
C VAL A 225 5.96 -4.76 -0.60
N LEU A 226 5.22 -4.43 -1.66
CA LEU A 226 5.29 -5.11 -2.95
C LEU A 226 6.49 -4.69 -3.80
N GLY A 227 7.02 -3.50 -3.57
CA GLY A 227 8.30 -3.08 -4.10
C GLY A 227 9.46 -3.88 -3.51
N GLY A 228 9.32 -4.32 -2.26
CA GLY A 228 10.31 -5.08 -1.53
C GLY A 228 11.62 -4.31 -1.36
N HIS A 229 12.72 -5.07 -1.29
CA HIS A 229 14.06 -4.52 -1.10
C HIS A 229 14.85 -4.34 -2.40
N VAL A 230 15.84 -3.46 -2.34
CA VAL A 230 16.89 -3.40 -3.37
C VAL A 230 17.70 -4.71 -3.36
N ASP A 231 18.01 -5.21 -2.17
CA ASP A 231 18.64 -6.51 -1.90
C ASP A 231 18.02 -7.10 -0.62
N ILE A 232 17.71 -8.40 -0.62
CA ILE A 232 17.08 -9.13 0.51
C ILE A 232 17.89 -9.12 1.81
N ASN A 233 19.18 -8.79 1.76
CA ASN A 233 20.07 -8.64 2.91
C ASN A 233 20.17 -7.19 3.39
N THR A 234 19.54 -6.25 2.68
CA THR A 234 19.54 -4.83 3.00
C THR A 234 18.14 -4.40 3.41
N GLY A 235 18.01 -3.64 4.49
CA GLY A 235 16.74 -2.99 4.85
C GLY A 235 16.32 -1.88 3.88
N ARG A 236 17.06 -1.64 2.78
CA ARG A 236 16.79 -0.57 1.83
C ARG A 236 15.61 -0.95 0.94
N GLN A 237 14.53 -0.18 1.02
CA GLN A 237 13.35 -0.35 0.21
C GLN A 237 13.62 0.05 -1.26
N ARG A 238 13.03 -0.69 -2.20
CA ARG A 238 13.06 -0.37 -3.63
C ARG A 238 12.08 0.74 -3.98
N ILE A 239 10.86 0.64 -3.44
CA ILE A 239 9.83 1.68 -3.55
C ILE A 239 9.86 2.51 -2.26
N THR A 240 10.14 3.80 -2.41
CA THR A 240 10.28 4.73 -1.29
C THR A 240 9.10 5.72 -1.27
N ASP A 241 9.00 6.54 -0.23
CA ASP A 241 8.07 7.68 -0.27
C ASP A 241 8.51 8.75 -1.27
N GLY A 242 9.74 8.68 -1.78
CA GLY A 242 10.35 9.70 -2.63
C GLY A 242 11.27 10.66 -1.84
N PRO A 243 11.97 11.56 -2.54
CA PRO A 243 13.10 12.31 -1.99
C PRO A 243 12.76 13.44 -1.00
N ASN A 244 11.48 13.78 -0.77
CA ASN A 244 11.10 14.85 0.17
C ASN A 244 9.71 14.62 0.78
N LYS A 245 9.62 14.72 2.13
CA LYS A 245 8.41 14.46 2.92
C LYS A 245 7.31 15.52 2.87
N ASP A 246 7.65 16.74 2.46
CA ASP A 246 6.77 17.90 2.68
C ASP A 246 5.93 18.30 1.45
N THR A 247 5.97 17.56 0.34
CA THR A 247 5.21 17.88 -0.89
C THR A 247 4.71 16.65 -1.68
N TYR A 248 4.11 15.66 -1.02
CA TYR A 248 3.48 14.47 -1.63
C TYR A 248 2.13 14.75 -2.28
N LYS A 249 2.07 14.74 -3.64
CA LYS A 249 0.90 15.11 -4.48
C LYS A 249 1.05 14.69 -5.95
N TYR A 250 -0.06 14.65 -6.68
CA TYR A 250 -0.15 14.43 -8.14
C TYR A 250 0.93 15.17 -8.94
N ALA A 251 1.13 16.47 -8.67
CA ALA A 251 2.08 17.31 -9.41
C ALA A 251 3.54 16.81 -9.33
N LYS A 252 3.95 16.18 -8.22
CA LYS A 252 5.31 15.61 -8.11
C LYS A 252 5.47 14.36 -8.93
N CYS A 253 4.46 13.48 -8.98
CA CYS A 253 4.49 12.31 -9.84
C CYS A 253 4.57 12.70 -11.32
N VAL A 254 3.83 13.76 -11.72
CA VAL A 254 3.95 14.34 -13.06
C VAL A 254 5.37 14.89 -13.29
N ALA A 255 5.92 15.63 -12.35
CA ALA A 255 7.28 16.18 -12.46
C ALA A 255 8.35 15.08 -12.54
N LEU A 256 8.21 13.98 -11.77
CA LEU A 256 9.10 12.83 -11.85
C LEU A 256 9.02 12.16 -13.21
N ASN A 257 7.82 12.05 -13.78
CA ASN A 257 7.64 11.49 -15.11
C ASN A 257 8.24 12.37 -16.22
N ALA A 258 8.06 13.68 -16.11
CA ALA A 258 8.58 14.65 -17.07
C ALA A 258 10.12 14.77 -17.04
N ASN A 259 10.73 14.59 -15.87
CA ASN A 259 12.18 14.79 -15.67
C ASN A 259 12.96 13.46 -15.56
N ARG A 260 12.44 12.36 -16.10
CA ARG A 260 13.12 11.06 -16.06
C ARG A 260 14.49 11.12 -16.72
N SER A 261 15.49 10.58 -16.02
CA SER A 261 16.80 10.25 -16.57
C SER A 261 17.18 8.81 -16.20
N PRO A 262 18.17 8.19 -16.86
CA PRO A 262 18.57 6.80 -16.57
C PRO A 262 18.97 6.53 -15.11
N HIS A 263 19.38 7.57 -14.38
CA HIS A 263 19.85 7.47 -12.99
C HIS A 263 18.94 8.15 -11.96
N SER A 264 17.81 8.74 -12.39
CA SER A 264 16.84 9.34 -11.48
C SER A 264 15.84 8.32 -10.96
N THR A 265 15.32 8.54 -9.75
CA THR A 265 14.14 7.85 -9.24
C THR A 265 12.99 7.91 -10.24
N LYS A 266 12.42 6.75 -10.57
CA LYS A 266 11.27 6.64 -11.48
C LYS A 266 9.96 6.80 -10.69
N PRO A 267 8.87 7.27 -11.33
CA PRO A 267 7.53 7.24 -10.73
C PRO A 267 7.12 5.86 -10.19
N THR A 268 7.56 4.76 -10.82
CA THR A 268 7.28 3.39 -10.33
C THR A 268 8.02 3.02 -9.04
N GLU A 269 9.00 3.83 -8.63
CA GLU A 269 9.82 3.65 -7.42
C GLU A 269 9.36 4.57 -6.26
N VAL A 270 8.23 5.26 -6.45
CA VAL A 270 7.62 6.16 -5.47
C VAL A 270 6.20 5.68 -5.18
N ALA A 271 5.94 5.22 -3.95
CA ALA A 271 4.68 4.55 -3.56
C ALA A 271 3.43 5.36 -3.93
N GLU A 272 3.50 6.68 -3.79
CA GLU A 272 2.37 7.57 -4.07
C GLU A 272 1.96 7.54 -5.56
N CYS A 273 2.88 7.38 -6.50
CA CYS A 273 2.56 7.55 -7.93
C CYS A 273 1.71 6.41 -8.51
N PRO A 274 2.03 5.12 -8.29
CA PRO A 274 1.13 4.03 -8.68
C PRO A 274 -0.21 4.09 -7.94
N MET A 275 -0.22 4.50 -6.67
CA MET A 275 -1.46 4.70 -5.93
C MET A 275 -2.35 5.77 -6.60
N ILE A 276 -1.79 6.93 -6.94
CA ILE A 276 -2.52 8.03 -7.60
C ILE A 276 -3.09 7.58 -8.94
N LEU A 277 -2.32 6.81 -9.72
CA LEU A 277 -2.82 6.27 -10.99
C LEU A 277 -3.97 5.28 -10.76
N ALA A 278 -3.83 4.31 -9.85
CA ALA A 278 -4.89 3.34 -9.57
C ALA A 278 -6.20 4.04 -9.14
N LYS A 279 -6.07 5.06 -8.29
CA LYS A 279 -7.16 5.93 -7.87
C LYS A 279 -7.81 6.69 -9.02
N ALA A 280 -7.01 7.33 -9.88
CA ALA A 280 -7.51 8.07 -11.04
C ALA A 280 -8.26 7.15 -12.03
N LEU A 281 -7.73 5.95 -12.27
CA LEU A 281 -8.37 4.95 -13.13
C LEU A 281 -9.67 4.42 -12.53
N TYR A 282 -9.69 4.14 -11.23
CA TYR A 282 -10.91 3.75 -10.52
C TYR A 282 -11.99 4.84 -10.60
N LEU A 283 -11.58 6.12 -10.56
CA LEU A 283 -12.44 7.28 -10.72
C LEU A 283 -12.62 7.73 -12.18
N SER A 284 -12.28 6.91 -13.18
CA SER A 284 -12.48 7.23 -14.60
C SER A 284 -13.95 7.39 -14.99
N THR A 285 -14.87 6.93 -14.14
CA THR A 285 -16.31 7.13 -14.26
C THR A 285 -16.92 7.51 -12.92
N ILE A 286 -17.62 8.65 -12.86
CA ILE A 286 -18.36 9.14 -11.70
C ILE A 286 -19.80 9.44 -12.11
N LYS A 287 -20.77 8.89 -11.39
CA LYS A 287 -22.21 8.93 -11.72
C LYS A 287 -22.50 8.48 -13.16
N GLY A 288 -21.78 7.46 -13.64
CA GLY A 288 -21.90 6.96 -15.00
C GLY A 288 -21.31 7.88 -16.08
N LYS A 289 -20.68 9.00 -15.71
CA LYS A 289 -20.06 9.95 -16.66
C LYS A 289 -18.54 9.78 -16.68
N PRO A 290 -17.90 9.90 -17.86
CA PRO A 290 -16.44 9.83 -17.96
C PRO A 290 -15.77 11.02 -17.25
N VAL A 291 -14.62 10.75 -16.63
CA VAL A 291 -13.82 11.75 -15.91
C VAL A 291 -12.37 11.69 -16.39
N PHE A 292 -11.78 12.85 -16.68
CA PHE A 292 -10.48 12.97 -17.32
C PHE A 292 -9.47 13.60 -16.36
N TRP A 293 -8.67 12.77 -15.70
CA TRP A 293 -7.75 13.20 -14.63
C TRP A 293 -6.40 13.75 -15.13
N SER A 294 -6.34 14.36 -16.32
CA SER A 294 -5.07 14.78 -16.94
C SER A 294 -4.30 15.87 -16.20
N LYS A 295 -4.97 16.62 -15.32
CA LYS A 295 -4.37 17.63 -14.45
C LYS A 295 -4.45 17.29 -12.96
N GLY A 296 -4.93 16.09 -12.62
CA GLY A 296 -5.14 15.67 -11.23
C GLY A 296 -6.31 16.36 -10.53
N ALA A 297 -7.01 17.26 -11.21
CA ALA A 297 -8.24 17.91 -10.76
C ALA A 297 -9.22 18.01 -11.93
N VAL A 298 -10.51 18.07 -11.62
CA VAL A 298 -11.58 18.16 -12.61
C VAL A 298 -12.68 19.13 -12.17
N ASN A 299 -13.42 19.65 -13.12
CA ASN A 299 -14.71 20.26 -12.87
C ASN A 299 -15.72 19.18 -12.45
N ARG A 300 -16.35 19.35 -11.28
CA ARG A 300 -17.31 18.38 -10.71
C ARG A 300 -18.46 18.03 -11.67
N ASP A 301 -18.96 19.00 -12.41
CA ASP A 301 -20.22 18.88 -13.16
C ASP A 301 -19.98 18.30 -14.56
N THR A 302 -18.80 18.55 -15.13
CA THR A 302 -18.43 18.10 -16.48
C THR A 302 -17.46 16.93 -16.52
N GLY A 303 -16.72 16.66 -15.44
CA GLY A 303 -15.67 15.62 -15.38
C GLY A 303 -14.42 15.97 -16.19
N LYS A 304 -14.31 17.18 -16.74
CA LYS A 304 -13.17 17.66 -17.54
C LYS A 304 -12.13 18.37 -16.65
N PRO A 305 -10.85 18.42 -17.05
CA PRO A 305 -9.79 19.10 -16.29
C PRO A 305 -9.99 20.60 -16.14
#